data_AF-A0A848NS62-F1
#
_entry.id   AF-A0A848NS62-F1
#
_cell.length_a   1.000
_cell.length_b   1.000
_cell.length_c   1.000
_cell.angle_alpha   90.00
_cell.angle_beta   90.00
_cell.angle_gamma   90.00
#
_symmetry.space_group_name_H-M   'P 1'
#
loop_
_entity.id
_entity.type
_entity.pdbx_description
1 polymer ?
#
loop_
_entity_poly.entity_id
_entity_poly.type
_entity_poly.pdbx_seq_one_letter_code
_entity_poly.pdbx_strand_id
1 'polypeptide(L)' 'MATYEVWQIVDPAGGTQITLLKKGQFESRQHLYEGKAALLTSFEADSYDEAAQKRNDYFGWGKYHPMR' A
#
# COMPACT_ATOMS: atom_id res chain seq x y z
N MET A 1 9.87 -1.37 -14.63
CA MET A 1 8.50 -1.65 -14.18
C MET A 1 8.43 -2.77 -13.15
N ALA A 2 7.65 -2.58 -12.09
CA ALA A 2 7.34 -3.58 -11.07
C ALA A 2 5.86 -3.46 -10.65
N THR A 3 5.26 -4.56 -10.18
CA THR A 3 3.92 -4.52 -9.59
C THR A 3 3.99 -4.09 -8.13
N TYR A 4 3.18 -3.10 -7.78
CA TYR A 4 2.97 -2.63 -6.42
C TYR A 4 1.54 -2.97 -5.98
N GLU A 5 1.38 -3.18 -4.68
CA GLU A 5 0.15 -3.61 -4.04
C GLU A 5 -0.18 -2.66 -2.89
N VAL A 6 -1.46 -2.30 -2.81
CA VAL A 6 -2.00 -1.51 -1.70
C VAL A 6 -2.78 -2.45 -0.80
N TRP A 7 -2.34 -2.58 0.44
CA TRP A 7 -2.97 -3.42 1.44
C TRP A 7 -3.62 -2.56 2.52
N GLN A 8 -4.81 -2.96 2.93
CA GLN A 8 -5.48 -2.48 4.13
C GLN A 8 -5.32 -3.49 5.25
N ILE A 9 -4.84 -3.04 6.41
CA ILE A 9 -4.83 -3.82 7.64
C ILE A 9 -5.84 -3.19 8.59
N VAL A 10 -6.79 -3.99 9.06
CA VAL A 10 -7.72 -3.59 10.12
C VAL A 10 -7.32 -4.30 11.39
N ASP A 11 -6.88 -3.54 12.39
CA ASP A 11 -6.48 -4.10 13.69
C ASP A 11 -7.73 -4.48 14.51
N PRO A 12 -7.58 -5.34 15.54
CA PRO A 12 -8.72 -5.75 16.38
C PRO A 12 -9.37 -4.62 17.20
N ALA A 13 -8.66 -3.51 17.41
CA ALA A 13 -9.18 -2.32 18.10
C ALA A 13 -9.96 -1.39 17.15
N GLY A 14 -10.04 -1.72 15.85
CA GLY A 14 -10.77 -0.97 14.83
C GLY A 14 -9.93 0.08 14.11
N GLY A 15 -8.63 0.19 14.39
CA GLY A 15 -7.72 1.03 13.62
C GLY A 15 -7.48 0.46 12.22
N THR A 16 -7.20 1.35 11.27
CA THR A 16 -6.93 0.98 9.87
C THR A 16 -5.58 1.54 9.45
N GLN A 17 -4.75 0.68 8.88
CA GLN A 17 -3.49 1.05 8.26
C GLN A 17 -3.55 0.74 6.75
N ILE A 18 -3.01 1.66 5.94
CA ILE A 18 -2.80 1.45 4.50
C ILE A 18 -1.30 1.36 4.25
N THR A 19 -0.86 0.29 3.58
CA THR A 19 0.54 0.12 3.18
C THR A 19 0.67 -0.07 1.68
N LEU A 20 1.75 0.47 1.11
CA LEU A 20 2.11 0.33 -0.30
C LEU A 20 3.42 -0.43 -0.38
N LEU A 21 3.40 -1.61 -1.01
CA LEU A 21 4.54 -2.51 -1.06
C LEU A 21 4.72 -3.05 -2.48
N LYS A 22 5.92 -3.52 -2.83
CA LYS A 22 6.07 -4.32 -4.05
C LYS A 22 5.39 -5.68 -3.85
N LYS A 23 4.82 -6.23 -4.92
CA LYS A 23 4.22 -7.57 -4.92
C LYS A 23 5.17 -8.60 -4.31
N GLY A 24 4.65 -9.43 -3.40
CA GLY A 24 5.43 -10.44 -2.67
C GLY A 24 6.10 -9.94 -1.38
N GLN A 25 6.20 -8.61 -1.16
CA GLN A 25 6.80 -8.09 0.07
C GLN A 25 5.85 -8.16 1.27
N PHE A 26 4.54 -8.10 1.05
CA PHE A 26 3.56 -8.17 2.13
C PHE A 26 3.67 -9.50 2.87
N GLU A 27 3.73 -10.61 2.16
CA GLU A 27 3.81 -11.97 2.68
C GLU A 27 5.07 -12.17 3.55
N SER A 28 6.21 -11.64 3.12
CA SER A 28 7.46 -11.68 3.91
C SER A 28 7.41 -10.84 5.19
N ARG A 29 6.49 -9.86 5.25
CA ARG A 29 6.36 -8.87 6.33
C ARG A 29 5.05 -9.00 7.09
N GLN A 30 4.23 -10.00 6.79
CA GLN A 30 2.88 -10.13 7.34
C GLN A 30 2.91 -10.18 8.87
N HIS A 31 3.95 -10.78 9.44
CA HIS A 31 4.20 -10.86 10.88
C HIS A 31 4.43 -9.50 11.57
N LEU A 32 4.67 -8.42 10.81
CA LEU A 32 4.85 -7.07 11.34
C LEU A 32 3.52 -6.32 11.53
N TYR A 33 2.40 -6.92 11.10
CA TYR A 33 1.08 -6.30 11.15
C TYR A 33 0.16 -7.09 12.07
N GLU A 34 -0.53 -6.39 12.96
CA GLU A 34 -1.60 -6.96 13.77
C GLU A 34 -2.94 -6.72 13.08
N GLY A 35 -3.71 -7.79 12.86
CA GLY A 35 -5.08 -7.69 12.33
C GLY A 35 -5.32 -8.40 11.00
N LYS A 36 -6.47 -8.11 10.41
CA LYS A 36 -6.90 -8.72 9.15
C LYS A 36 -6.42 -7.85 7.98
N ALA A 37 -5.59 -8.44 7.13
CA ALA A 37 -5.12 -7.80 5.91
C ALA A 37 -6.03 -8.12 4.72
N ALA A 38 -6.23 -7.13 3.85
CA ALA A 38 -6.94 -7.25 2.59
C ALA A 38 -6.20 -6.47 1.50
N LEU A 39 -5.95 -7.13 0.36
CA LEU A 39 -5.43 -6.46 -0.82
C LEU A 39 -6.55 -5.60 -1.42
N LEU A 40 -6.32 -4.29 -1.54
CA LEU A 40 -7.29 -3.35 -2.10
C LEU A 40 -7.14 -3.22 -3.61
N THR A 41 -5.90 -3.07 -4.09
CA THR A 41 -5.60 -2.91 -5.51
C THR A 41 -4.13 -3.22 -5.78
N SER A 42 -3.81 -3.45 -7.05
CA SER A 42 -2.44 -3.58 -7.54
C SER A 42 -2.26 -2.84 -8.86
N PHE A 43 -1.07 -2.33 -9.09
CA PHE A 43 -0.75 -1.59 -10.32
C PHE A 43 0.74 -1.71 -10.65
N GLU A 44 1.05 -1.58 -11.93
CA GLU A 44 2.42 -1.50 -12.41
C GLU A 44 2.93 -0.06 -12.30
N ALA A 45 4.20 0.11 -11.91
CA ALA A 45 4.87 1.41 -11.87
C ALA A 45 6.38 1.24 -12.10
N ASP A 46 7.02 2.27 -12.63
CA ASP A 46 8.47 2.29 -12.86
C ASP A 46 9.26 2.77 -11.63
N SER A 47 8.60 3.49 -10.72
CA SER A 47 9.21 3.97 -9.48
C SER A 47 8.24 3.86 -8.30
N TYR A 48 8.78 3.96 -7.09
CA TYR A 48 7.94 4.04 -5.88
C TYR A 48 7.10 5.32 -5.85
N ASP A 49 7.63 6.44 -6.34
CA ASP A 49 6.91 7.72 -6.36
C ASP A 49 5.69 7.66 -7.29
N GLU A 50 5.84 7.02 -8.45
CA GLU A 50 4.71 6.77 -9.36
C GLU A 50 3.69 5.82 -8.71
N ALA A 51 4.14 4.77 -8.04
CA ALA A 51 3.27 3.87 -7.29
C ALA A 51 2.51 4.61 -6.18
N ALA A 52 3.16 5.54 -5.47
CA ALA A 52 2.56 6.35 -4.43
C ALA A 52 1.54 7.36 -4.98
N GLN A 53 1.80 7.93 -6.16
CA GLN A 53 0.82 8.76 -6.86
C GLN A 53 -0.41 7.92 -7.27
N LYS A 54 -0.21 6.74 -7.88
CA LYS A 54 -1.31 5.83 -8.25
C LYS A 54 -2.16 5.40 -7.05
N ARG A 55 -1.52 5.16 -5.89
CA ARG A 55 -2.23 4.93 -4.62
C ARG A 55 -3.09 6.14 -4.24
N ASN A 56 -2.53 7.35 -4.29
CA ASN A 56 -3.29 8.54 -3.95
C ASN A 56 -4.48 8.76 -4.90
N ASP A 57 -4.30 8.51 -6.19
CA ASP A 57 -5.35 8.62 -7.20
C ASP A 57 -6.50 7.64 -6.89
N TYR A 58 -6.17 6.41 -6.47
CA TYR A 58 -7.15 5.41 -6.04
C TYR A 58 -8.00 5.86 -4.84
N PHE A 59 -7.39 6.52 -3.84
CA PHE A 59 -8.11 7.00 -2.66
C PHE A 59 -8.66 8.43 -2.76
N GLY A 60 -8.33 9.17 -3.84
CA GLY A 60 -8.66 10.59 -3.95
C GLY A 60 -7.88 11.49 -2.97
N TRP A 61 -6.68 11.09 -2.53
CA TRP A 61 -5.86 11.85 -1.58
C TRP A 61 -5.11 13.04 -2.20
N GLY A 62 -5.26 13.26 -3.51
CA GLY A 62 -4.58 14.33 -4.23
C GLY A 62 -3.11 14.00 -4.54
N LYS A 63 -2.32 15.02 -4.88
CA LYS A 63 -0.93 14.81 -5.34
C LYS A 63 -0.07 14.17 -4.25
N TYR A 64 0.70 13.16 -4.62
CA TYR A 64 1.73 12.60 -3.75
C TYR A 64 2.90 13.57 -3.64
N HIS A 65 3.30 13.86 -2.40
CA HIS A 65 4.45 14.68 -2.08
C HIS A 65 5.49 13.81 -1.38
N PRO A 66 6.56 13.37 -2.07
CA PRO A 66 7.62 12.60 -1.43
C PRO A 66 8.27 13.45 -0.32
N MET A 67 8.39 12.86 0.87
CA MET A 67 9.17 13.44 1.95
C MET A 67 10.65 13.25 1.58
N ARG A 68 11.32 14.35 1.21
CA ARG A 68 12.75 14.36 0.87
C ARG A 68 13.63 13.96 2.06
#